data_AF-A0A0J1BRT9-F1
#
_entry.id   AF-A0A0J1BRT9-F1
#
_cell.length_a   1.000
_cell.length_b   1.000
_cell.length_c   1.000
_cell.angle_alpha   90.00
_cell.angle_beta   90.00
_cell.angle_gamma   90.00
#
_symmetry.space_group_name_H-M   'P 1'
#
loop_
_entity.id
_entity.type
_entity.pdbx_description
1 polymer ?
#
loop_
_entity_poly.entity_id
_entity_poly.type
_entity_poly.pdbx_seq_one_letter_code
_entity_poly.pdbx_strand_id
1 'polypeptide(L)'
;MGMGRQPHHDPGGRGRPLGAQELTRRLGNLSSEPGRRRSQPAAPRMGPLREDEMTEYATTVITELRGKNEPVPVVDEPLVEVGADGDEEVFDVGLHEEIAHEHSHTVNRLVKELATQPGVVSAHREDREVVLVRAPDWDAHQLEQWVLDWLKARIPELG
;
A
#
# COMPACT_ATOMS: atom_id res chain seq x y z
N MET A 1 48.32 23.73 -34.81
CA MET A 1 48.59 25.09 -34.30
C MET A 1 47.27 25.71 -33.92
N GLY A 2 47.17 26.21 -32.68
CA GLY A 2 45.92 26.67 -32.06
C GLY A 2 46.03 26.52 -30.55
N MET A 3 46.97 27.25 -29.95
CA MET A 3 47.15 27.35 -28.50
C MET A 3 46.07 28.26 -27.91
N GLY A 4 45.58 27.97 -26.69
CA GLY A 4 44.58 28.84 -26.05
C GLY A 4 44.16 28.49 -24.63
N ARG A 5 45.13 28.30 -23.72
CA ARG A 5 45.11 28.65 -22.27
C ARG A 5 43.95 28.15 -21.36
N GLN A 6 44.31 27.25 -20.44
CA GLN A 6 43.81 27.21 -19.05
C GLN A 6 44.25 28.47 -18.26
N PRO A 7 43.57 28.79 -17.15
CA PRO A 7 44.10 28.51 -15.80
C PRO A 7 43.01 27.91 -14.86
N HIS A 8 43.20 27.04 -13.87
CA HIS A 8 44.20 26.74 -12.82
C HIS A 8 43.69 27.15 -11.41
N HIS A 9 43.47 26.12 -10.56
CA HIS A 9 43.45 26.10 -9.07
C HIS A 9 42.33 26.86 -8.31
N ASP A 10 41.87 26.47 -7.11
CA ASP A 10 42.37 25.57 -6.04
C ASP A 10 41.18 25.07 -5.16
N PRO A 11 41.33 24.01 -4.33
CA PRO A 11 40.30 23.24 -3.67
C PRO A 11 40.15 23.54 -2.16
N GLY A 12 39.22 22.85 -1.50
CA GLY A 12 39.25 22.68 -0.04
C GLY A 12 37.91 22.85 0.64
N GLY A 13 37.41 21.78 1.25
CA GLY A 13 36.22 21.84 2.11
C GLY A 13 35.73 20.50 2.63
N ARG A 14 36.63 19.64 3.13
CA ARG A 14 36.23 18.53 4.01
C ARG A 14 35.75 19.12 5.34
N GLY A 15 34.51 18.84 5.71
CA GLY A 15 34.01 19.02 7.07
C GLY A 15 33.22 17.77 7.49
N ARG A 16 33.90 16.85 8.18
CA ARG A 16 33.28 15.70 8.87
C ARG A 16 32.48 16.19 10.10
N PRO A 17 31.54 15.36 10.62
CA PRO A 17 30.53 15.78 11.58
C PRO A 17 31.08 15.86 13.02
N LEU A 18 30.62 16.85 13.77
CA LEU A 18 30.71 17.00 15.22
C LEU A 18 29.35 17.57 15.63
N GLY A 19 28.66 17.15 16.67
CA GLY A 19 28.90 16.21 17.74
C GLY A 19 27.69 16.38 18.66
N ALA A 20 27.13 15.28 19.14
CA ALA A 20 26.11 15.35 20.18
C ALA A 20 26.76 15.84 21.48
N GLN A 21 26.03 16.72 22.19
CA GLN A 21 26.23 17.22 23.56
C GLN A 21 26.72 18.66 23.65
N GLU A 22 26.26 19.33 24.72
CA GLU A 22 26.42 20.75 25.10
C GLU A 22 25.56 21.74 24.27
N LEU A 23 24.49 22.37 24.78
CA LEU A 23 24.47 23.19 25.99
C LEU A 23 23.05 23.33 26.55
N THR A 24 22.84 22.64 27.66
CA THR A 24 21.84 22.96 28.69
C THR A 24 22.03 24.37 29.22
N ARG A 25 20.90 24.98 29.65
CA ARG A 25 20.78 26.08 30.63
C ARG A 25 20.41 27.42 30.01
N ARG A 26 19.09 27.64 29.86
CA ARG A 26 18.45 28.95 30.10
C ARG A 26 16.93 28.85 30.04
N LEU A 27 16.31 28.81 31.23
CA LEU A 27 15.24 29.72 31.69
C LEU A 27 14.38 29.01 32.75
N GLY A 28 14.61 29.42 34.00
CA GLY A 28 13.69 29.16 35.10
C GLY A 28 12.59 30.21 35.14
N ASN A 29 11.38 29.73 35.41
CA ASN A 29 10.28 30.33 36.16
C ASN A 29 9.73 31.70 35.77
N LEU A 30 8.45 31.72 35.35
CA LEU A 30 7.39 32.48 36.02
C LEU A 30 5.99 31.97 35.63
N SER A 31 5.18 31.76 36.66
CA SER A 31 3.78 31.31 36.70
C SER A 31 2.81 32.09 35.79
N SER A 32 1.78 31.40 35.29
CA SER A 32 0.36 31.82 35.38
C SER A 32 -0.61 30.71 34.91
N GLU A 33 -1.34 30.15 35.89
CA GLU A 33 -2.77 29.78 35.87
C GLU A 33 -3.37 28.64 34.99
N PRO A 34 -4.53 28.07 35.39
CA PRO A 34 -4.81 26.65 35.33
C PRO A 34 -5.82 26.26 34.25
N GLY A 35 -5.60 25.10 33.62
CA GLY A 35 -6.55 24.51 32.69
C GLY A 35 -6.38 23.00 32.68
N ARG A 36 -7.44 22.29 33.11
CA ARG A 36 -7.54 20.83 33.23
C ARG A 36 -6.81 20.11 32.09
N ARG A 37 -5.62 19.57 32.37
CA ARG A 37 -5.02 18.53 31.52
C ARG A 37 -5.67 17.20 31.90
N ARG A 38 -6.37 16.58 30.95
CA ARG A 38 -6.60 15.14 30.97
C ARG A 38 -5.22 14.49 31.03
N SER A 39 -4.92 13.82 32.14
CA SER A 39 -3.76 12.95 32.24
C SER A 39 -3.94 11.81 31.22
N GLN A 40 -3.16 11.84 30.14
CA GLN A 40 -2.86 10.63 29.38
C GLN A 40 -2.09 9.70 30.34
N PRO A 41 -2.55 8.47 30.60
CA PRO A 41 -1.70 7.52 31.31
C PRO A 41 -0.52 7.18 30.40
N ALA A 42 0.69 7.36 30.94
CA ALA A 42 1.91 6.91 30.30
C ALA A 42 1.82 5.40 30.07
N ALA A 43 2.12 4.96 28.85
CA ALA A 43 2.28 3.54 28.57
C ALA A 43 3.35 2.97 29.51
N PRO A 44 3.08 1.87 30.23
CA PRO A 44 4.10 1.23 31.05
C PRO A 44 5.21 0.75 30.13
N ARG A 45 6.46 1.15 30.41
CA ARG A 45 7.64 0.50 29.84
C ARG A 45 7.65 -0.94 30.34
N MET A 46 7.06 -1.85 29.58
CA MET A 46 7.12 -3.28 29.88
C MET A 46 8.56 -3.77 29.71
N GLY A 47 9.20 -4.14 30.82
CA GLY A 47 10.30 -5.10 30.79
C GLY A 47 9.79 -6.46 30.31
N PRO A 48 10.67 -7.44 30.04
CA PRO A 48 10.24 -8.78 29.63
C PRO A 48 9.29 -9.35 30.68
N LEU A 49 8.05 -9.60 30.27
CA LEU A 49 7.03 -10.25 31.12
C LEU A 49 7.54 -11.65 31.45
N ARG A 50 7.38 -12.08 32.71
CA ARG A 50 7.60 -13.49 33.05
C ARG A 50 6.54 -14.34 32.32
N GLU A 51 6.85 -15.60 32.03
CA GLU A 51 5.98 -16.49 31.23
C GLU A 51 4.54 -16.55 31.75
N ASP A 52 4.35 -16.49 33.06
CA ASP A 52 3.02 -16.49 33.69
C ASP A 52 2.25 -15.17 33.45
N GLU A 53 2.93 -14.03 33.50
CA GLU A 53 2.34 -12.71 33.25
C GLU A 53 1.99 -12.53 31.76
N MET A 54 2.80 -13.10 30.88
CA MET A 54 2.51 -13.11 29.45
C MET A 54 1.32 -14.03 29.12
N THR A 55 1.18 -15.14 29.83
CA THR A 55 0.05 -16.08 29.69
C THR A 55 -1.25 -15.43 30.16
N GLU A 56 -1.23 -14.73 31.30
CA GLU A 56 -2.41 -14.02 31.83
C GLU A 56 -2.80 -12.84 30.93
N TYR A 57 -1.82 -12.08 30.44
CA TYR A 57 -2.04 -11.01 29.49
C TYR A 57 -2.65 -11.52 28.17
N ALA A 58 -2.08 -12.59 27.59
CA ALA A 58 -2.61 -13.21 26.37
C ALA A 58 -4.03 -13.74 26.57
N THR A 59 -4.30 -14.39 27.71
CA THR A 59 -5.63 -14.90 28.06
C THR A 59 -6.66 -13.78 28.16
N THR A 60 -6.27 -12.66 28.77
CA THR A 60 -7.11 -11.46 28.91
C THR A 60 -7.43 -10.86 27.54
N VAL A 61 -6.41 -10.64 26.70
CA VAL A 61 -6.56 -10.09 25.35
C VAL A 61 -7.43 -10.99 24.48
N ILE A 62 -7.21 -12.31 24.50
CA ILE A 62 -8.03 -13.27 23.73
C ILE A 62 -9.49 -13.22 24.20
N THR A 63 -9.72 -13.14 25.52
CA THR A 63 -11.07 -13.07 26.10
C THR A 63 -11.78 -11.78 25.72
N GLU A 64 -11.07 -10.64 25.74
CA GLU A 64 -11.61 -9.35 25.31
C GLU A 64 -11.90 -9.29 23.80
N LEU A 65 -11.05 -9.92 22.97
CA LEU A 65 -11.28 -10.03 21.53
C LEU A 65 -12.47 -10.93 21.21
N ARG A 66 -12.59 -12.08 21.89
CA ARG A 66 -13.74 -12.99 21.73
C ARG A 66 -15.06 -12.37 22.22
N GLY A 67 -15.01 -11.52 23.26
CA GLY A 67 -16.19 -10.81 23.78
C GLY A 67 -16.68 -9.67 22.87
N LYS A 68 -15.86 -9.22 21.92
CA LYS A 68 -16.18 -8.18 20.92
C LYS A 68 -16.43 -8.79 19.53
N ASN A 69 -16.91 -10.03 19.47
CA ASN A 69 -17.41 -10.67 18.24
C ASN A 69 -18.74 -10.03 17.81
N GLU A 70 -18.71 -8.73 17.49
CA GLU A 70 -19.62 -8.24 16.47
C GLU A 70 -19.25 -9.02 15.20
N PRO A 71 -20.20 -9.70 14.54
CA PRO A 71 -19.88 -10.46 13.34
C PRO A 71 -19.21 -9.51 12.36
N VAL A 72 -17.93 -9.78 12.06
CA VAL A 72 -17.24 -9.07 10.99
C VAL A 72 -18.09 -9.35 9.75
N PRO A 73 -18.67 -8.32 9.11
CA PRO A 73 -19.43 -8.55 7.90
C PRO A 73 -18.52 -9.27 6.92
N VAL A 74 -18.97 -10.42 6.43
CA VAL A 74 -18.33 -11.06 5.27
C VAL A 74 -18.54 -10.08 4.14
N VAL A 75 -17.46 -9.38 3.76
CA VAL A 75 -17.46 -8.54 2.58
C VAL A 75 -17.18 -9.48 1.43
N ASP A 76 -18.16 -9.70 0.56
CA ASP A 76 -17.94 -10.43 -0.67
C ASP A 76 -16.88 -9.68 -1.49
N GLU A 77 -15.77 -10.34 -1.77
CA GLU A 77 -14.70 -9.76 -2.58
C GLU A 77 -15.21 -9.51 -4.01
N PRO A 78 -14.89 -8.35 -4.61
CA PRO A 78 -15.34 -8.05 -5.96
C PRO A 78 -14.73 -9.04 -6.97
N LEU A 79 -15.48 -9.40 -8.00
CA LEU A 79 -15.00 -10.30 -9.06
C LEU A 79 -13.80 -9.71 -9.81
N VAL A 80 -13.81 -8.37 -9.95
CA VAL A 80 -12.80 -7.57 -10.62
C VAL A 80 -12.63 -6.28 -9.83
N GLU A 81 -11.39 -5.88 -9.61
CA GLU A 81 -11.01 -4.58 -9.05
C GLU A 81 -10.00 -3.92 -9.98
N VAL A 82 -10.18 -2.63 -10.29
CA VAL A 82 -9.23 -1.89 -11.14
C VAL A 82 -8.59 -0.76 -10.35
N GLY A 83 -7.29 -0.88 -10.11
CA GLY A 83 -6.43 0.16 -9.52
C GLY A 83 -5.63 0.90 -10.60
N ALA A 84 -5.29 2.16 -10.37
CA ALA A 84 -4.33 2.89 -11.20
C ALA A 84 -2.92 2.77 -10.60
N ASP A 85 -1.95 2.34 -11.39
CA ASP A 85 -0.57 2.14 -10.95
C ASP A 85 0.27 3.41 -11.17
N GLY A 86 -0.01 4.46 -10.41
CA GLY A 86 0.79 5.70 -10.32
C GLY A 86 0.98 6.53 -11.61
N ASP A 87 0.67 5.96 -12.77
CA ASP A 87 0.66 6.49 -14.12
C ASP A 87 -0.79 6.43 -14.59
N GLU A 88 -1.34 7.57 -15.02
CA GLU A 88 -2.78 7.76 -15.29
C GLU A 88 -3.29 6.87 -16.44
N GLU A 89 -2.40 6.21 -17.18
CA GLU A 89 -2.70 5.32 -18.31
C GLU A 89 -2.48 3.83 -18.00
N VAL A 90 -2.00 3.48 -16.81
CA VAL A 90 -1.63 2.11 -16.42
C VAL A 90 -2.51 1.64 -15.27
N PHE A 91 -3.12 0.47 -15.45
CA PHE A 91 -4.09 -0.09 -14.53
C PHE A 91 -3.71 -1.51 -14.13
N ASP A 92 -3.84 -1.78 -12.84
CA ASP A 92 -3.82 -3.10 -12.25
C ASP A 92 -5.24 -3.64 -12.18
N VAL A 93 -5.51 -4.71 -12.93
CA VAL A 93 -6.79 -5.41 -12.88
C VAL A 93 -6.63 -6.64 -12.01
N GLY A 94 -7.12 -6.54 -10.77
CA GLY A 94 -7.25 -7.65 -9.84
C GLY A 94 -8.47 -8.50 -10.19
N LEU A 95 -8.28 -9.82 -10.21
CA LEU A 95 -9.32 -10.81 -10.43
C LEU A 95 -9.49 -11.62 -9.15
N HIS A 96 -10.74 -11.97 -8.83
CA HIS A 96 -11.04 -12.86 -7.71
C HIS A 96 -10.30 -14.20 -7.84
N GLU A 97 -9.82 -14.74 -6.72
CA GLU A 97 -8.96 -15.92 -6.66
C GLU A 97 -9.53 -17.11 -7.44
N GLU A 98 -10.81 -17.43 -7.21
CA GLU A 98 -11.50 -18.53 -7.89
C GLU A 98 -11.50 -18.36 -9.42
N ILE A 99 -11.71 -17.14 -9.94
CA ILE A 99 -11.67 -16.88 -11.39
C ILE A 99 -10.25 -17.10 -11.92
N ALA A 100 -9.26 -16.55 -11.22
CA ALA A 100 -7.87 -16.63 -11.60
C ALA A 100 -7.33 -18.07 -11.56
N HIS A 101 -7.80 -18.87 -10.60
CA HIS A 101 -7.39 -20.25 -10.38
C HIS A 101 -8.15 -21.23 -11.28
N GLU A 102 -9.48 -21.27 -11.20
CA GLU A 102 -10.32 -22.26 -11.87
C GLU A 102 -10.50 -21.96 -13.35
N HIS A 103 -10.49 -20.68 -13.73
CA HIS A 103 -10.71 -20.23 -15.10
C HIS A 103 -9.47 -19.61 -15.75
N SER A 104 -8.27 -20.04 -15.32
CA SER A 104 -6.98 -19.52 -15.83
C SER A 104 -6.89 -19.47 -17.36
N HIS A 105 -7.38 -20.50 -18.08
CA HIS A 105 -7.41 -20.49 -19.55
C HIS A 105 -8.35 -19.43 -20.15
N THR A 106 -9.48 -19.18 -19.50
CA THR A 106 -10.42 -18.11 -19.88
C THR A 106 -9.81 -16.74 -19.63
N VAL A 107 -9.13 -16.54 -18.50
CA VAL A 107 -8.40 -15.29 -18.24
C VAL A 107 -7.27 -15.08 -19.27
N ASN A 108 -6.55 -16.13 -19.68
CA ASN A 108 -5.56 -16.01 -20.75
C ASN A 108 -6.17 -15.56 -22.09
N ARG A 109 -7.43 -15.90 -22.35
CA ARG A 109 -8.16 -15.38 -23.52
C ARG A 109 -8.61 -13.94 -23.29
N LEU A 110 -9.06 -13.60 -22.09
CA LEU A 110 -9.39 -12.22 -21.70
C LEU A 110 -8.24 -11.28 -22.01
N VAL A 111 -7.03 -11.60 -21.53
CA VAL A 111 -5.84 -10.76 -21.74
C VAL A 111 -5.54 -10.55 -23.22
N LYS A 112 -5.67 -11.61 -24.03
CA LYS A 112 -5.46 -11.51 -25.49
C LYS A 112 -6.52 -10.65 -26.17
N GLU A 113 -7.79 -10.79 -25.79
CA GLU A 113 -8.88 -9.99 -26.37
C GLU A 113 -8.82 -8.54 -25.90
N LEU A 114 -8.43 -8.30 -24.64
CA LEU A 114 -8.24 -6.96 -24.08
C LEU A 114 -7.13 -6.20 -24.82
N ALA A 115 -6.01 -6.87 -25.11
CA ALA A 115 -4.91 -6.30 -25.89
C ALA A 115 -5.29 -5.95 -27.36
N THR A 116 -6.45 -6.39 -27.84
CA THR A 116 -6.97 -6.02 -29.17
C THR A 116 -8.04 -4.94 -29.15
N GLN A 117 -8.43 -4.47 -27.95
CA GLN A 117 -9.45 -3.43 -27.83
C GLN A 117 -8.91 -2.06 -28.28
N PRO A 118 -9.74 -1.24 -28.94
CA PRO A 118 -9.36 0.12 -29.28
C PRO A 118 -9.13 0.92 -28.00
N GLY A 119 -8.01 1.62 -27.91
CA GLY A 119 -7.62 2.39 -26.72
C GLY A 119 -6.79 1.63 -25.70
N VAL A 120 -6.58 0.33 -25.90
CA VAL A 120 -5.62 -0.48 -25.12
C VAL A 120 -4.31 -0.61 -25.89
N VAL A 121 -3.22 -0.15 -25.29
CA VAL A 121 -1.86 -0.26 -25.87
C VAL A 121 -1.26 -1.64 -25.57
N SER A 122 -1.48 -2.16 -24.38
CA SER A 122 -0.98 -3.49 -23.99
C SER A 122 -1.77 -4.05 -22.81
N ALA A 123 -1.93 -5.38 -22.78
CA ALA A 123 -2.42 -6.11 -21.62
C ALA A 123 -1.59 -7.38 -21.43
N HIS A 124 -1.16 -7.67 -20.20
CA HIS A 124 -0.44 -8.89 -19.86
C HIS A 124 -0.68 -9.29 -18.41
N ARG A 125 -0.49 -10.58 -18.11
CA ARG A 125 -0.52 -11.05 -16.72
C ARG A 125 0.75 -10.61 -16.02
N GLU A 126 0.58 -9.85 -14.94
CA GLU A 126 1.67 -9.59 -14.00
C GLU A 126 1.79 -10.77 -13.02
N ASP A 127 0.65 -11.24 -12.52
CA ASP A 127 0.56 -12.41 -11.65
C ASP A 127 -0.61 -13.34 -12.05
N ARG A 128 -0.97 -14.28 -11.18
CA ARG A 128 -2.12 -15.17 -11.36
C ARG A 128 -3.43 -14.39 -11.35
N GLU A 129 -3.56 -13.47 -10.41
CA GLU A 129 -4.78 -12.69 -10.18
C GLU A 129 -4.68 -11.27 -10.75
N VAL A 130 -3.49 -10.85 -11.17
CA VAL A 130 -3.23 -9.47 -11.62
C VAL A 130 -2.95 -9.42 -13.12
N VAL A 131 -3.70 -8.58 -13.83
CA VAL A 131 -3.46 -8.22 -15.22
C VAL A 131 -3.08 -6.75 -15.29
N LEU A 132 -1.89 -6.46 -15.80
CA LEU A 132 -1.40 -5.11 -16.03
C LEU A 132 -1.85 -4.63 -17.41
N VAL A 133 -2.53 -3.49 -17.46
CA VAL A 133 -3.16 -2.95 -18.65
C VAL A 133 -2.71 -1.51 -18.85
N ARG A 134 -2.17 -1.19 -20.02
CA ARG A 134 -1.95 0.18 -20.46
C ARG A 134 -3.06 0.59 -21.41
N ALA A 135 -3.92 1.51 -21.01
CA ALA A 135 -5.09 1.93 -21.77
C ALA A 135 -5.33 3.45 -21.67
N PRO A 136 -4.57 4.27 -22.44
CA PRO A 136 -4.61 5.73 -22.33
C PRO A 136 -5.97 6.35 -22.68
N ASP A 137 -6.79 5.64 -23.45
CA ASP A 137 -8.11 6.14 -23.88
C ASP A 137 -9.25 5.65 -22.95
N TRP A 138 -8.94 4.89 -21.91
CA TRP A 138 -9.91 4.26 -21.01
C TRP A 138 -9.74 4.77 -19.59
N ASP A 139 -10.85 4.91 -18.86
CA ASP A 139 -10.82 5.05 -17.42
C ASP A 139 -10.97 3.69 -16.70
N ALA A 140 -10.62 3.68 -15.41
CA ALA A 140 -10.66 2.46 -14.59
C ALA A 140 -12.05 1.80 -14.57
N HIS A 141 -13.12 2.60 -14.59
CA HIS A 141 -14.49 2.06 -14.56
C HIS A 141 -14.88 1.44 -15.91
N GLN A 142 -14.49 2.04 -17.03
CA GLN A 142 -14.66 1.44 -18.35
C GLN A 142 -13.92 0.10 -18.46
N LEU A 143 -12.69 0.03 -17.95
CA LEU A 143 -11.90 -1.19 -17.94
C LEU A 143 -12.54 -2.26 -17.06
N GLU A 144 -12.95 -1.90 -15.83
CA GLU A 144 -13.60 -2.80 -14.88
C GLU A 144 -14.89 -3.39 -15.49
N GLN A 145 -15.75 -2.53 -16.03
CA GLN A 145 -17.02 -2.94 -16.61
C GLN A 145 -16.81 -3.85 -17.83
N TRP A 146 -15.86 -3.53 -18.70
CA TRP A 146 -15.55 -4.37 -19.85
C TRP A 146 -15.07 -5.76 -19.42
N VAL A 147 -14.16 -5.84 -18.44
CA VAL A 147 -13.63 -7.10 -17.92
C VAL A 147 -14.75 -7.92 -17.28
N LEU A 148 -15.60 -7.28 -16.46
CA LEU A 148 -16.74 -7.93 -15.82
C LEU A 148 -17.73 -8.50 -16.84
N ASP A 149 -18.16 -7.70 -17.83
CA ASP A 149 -19.10 -8.15 -18.85
C ASP A 149 -18.52 -9.28 -19.70
N TRP A 150 -17.23 -9.19 -20.02
CA TRP A 150 -16.53 -10.23 -20.78
C TRP A 150 -16.51 -11.56 -20.02
N LEU A 151 -16.24 -11.53 -18.71
CA LEU A 151 -16.19 -12.70 -17.83
C LEU A 151 -17.58 -13.33 -17.68
N LYS A 152 -18.61 -12.53 -17.36
CA LYS A 152 -20.00 -12.99 -17.22
C LYS A 152 -20.54 -13.64 -18.50
N ALA A 153 -20.12 -13.16 -19.66
CA ALA A 153 -20.51 -13.75 -20.94
C ALA A 153 -19.87 -15.13 -21.20
N ARG A 154 -18.82 -15.53 -20.47
CA ARG A 154 -18.01 -16.73 -20.76
C ARG A 154 -17.89 -17.70 -19.60
N ILE A 155 -18.22 -17.27 -18.39
CA ILE A 155 -18.27 -18.08 -17.19
C ILE A 155 -19.73 -18.07 -16.71
N PRO A 156 -20.49 -19.15 -16.99
CA PRO A 156 -21.92 -19.21 -16.69
C PRO A 156 -22.27 -19.02 -15.22
N GLU A 157 -21.33 -19.32 -14.31
CA GLU A 157 -21.50 -19.20 -12.87
C GLU A 157 -21.50 -17.74 -12.38
N LEU A 158 -21.07 -16.79 -13.22
CA LEU A 158 -21.01 -15.36 -12.90
C LEU A 158 -22.20 -14.55 -13.46
N GLY A 159 -23.07 -15.17 -14.28
CA GLY A 159 -24.08 -14.50 -15.10
C GLY A 159 -25.54 -14.74 -14.72
#